data_AF-A0A8D8JUQ6-F1
#
_entry.id   AF-A0A8D8JUQ6-F1
#
_cell.length_a   1.000
_cell.length_b   1.000
_cell.length_c   1.000
_cell.angle_alpha   90.00
_cell.angle_beta   90.00
_cell.angle_gamma   90.00
#
_symmetry.space_group_name_H-M   'P 1'
#
loop_
_entity.id
_entity.type
_entity.pdbx_description
1 polymer ?
#
loop_
_entity_poly.entity_id
_entity_poly.type
_entity_poly.pdbx_seq_one_letter_code
_entity_poly.pdbx_strand_id
1 'polypeptide(L)'
;IRHGIVEDWDLMERFMEQVIFKYLRAEPEDHYFLLTEPPLNTPENREYTAEIMFESFNVPGLYIAVQAVLALAASWTSRQVGERTLTGTVIDSGDGVTHVIPVAEGYVIGSCIKHIPIAGRDITYFTQQLLREREVGIPPEQSLETAKAVKERFSYVCPDLV
;
A
#
# COMPACT_ATOMS: atom_id res chain seq x y z
N ILE A 1 1.47 -10.30 6.05
CA ILE A 1 2.21 -9.31 5.21
C ILE A 1 3.14 -8.49 6.12
N ARG A 2 4.43 -8.41 5.79
CA ARG A 2 5.38 -7.49 6.42
C ARG A 2 6.12 -6.70 5.35
N HIS A 3 6.24 -5.39 5.56
CA HIS A 3 6.88 -4.46 4.61
C HIS A 3 6.41 -4.60 3.15
N GLY A 4 5.11 -4.92 2.95
CA GLY A 4 4.52 -5.07 1.61
C GLY A 4 4.68 -6.45 0.98
N ILE A 5 5.40 -7.38 1.60
CA ILE A 5 5.61 -8.75 1.10
C ILE A 5 4.78 -9.74 1.91
N VAL A 6 4.21 -10.75 1.23
CA VAL A 6 3.48 -11.86 1.86
C VAL A 6 4.49 -12.82 2.49
N GLU A 7 4.35 -13.09 3.79
CA GLU A 7 5.22 -14.04 4.51
C GLU A 7 4.50 -15.36 4.83
N ASP A 8 3.17 -15.33 4.92
CA ASP A 8 2.33 -16.48 5.27
C ASP A 8 1.22 -16.57 4.22
N TRP A 9 1.35 -17.55 3.32
CA TRP A 9 0.46 -17.73 2.18
C TRP A 9 -0.85 -18.41 2.57
N ASP A 10 -0.84 -19.32 3.54
CA ASP A 10 -2.05 -19.97 4.07
C ASP A 10 -3.02 -18.93 4.66
N LEU A 11 -2.48 -17.98 5.44
CA LEU A 11 -3.29 -16.89 5.98
C LEU A 11 -3.73 -15.90 4.89
N MET A 12 -2.90 -15.68 3.87
CA MET A 12 -3.23 -14.79 2.75
C MET A 12 -4.37 -15.36 1.90
N GLU A 13 -4.37 -16.67 1.64
CA GLU A 13 -5.44 -17.38 0.93
C GLU A 13 -6.76 -17.31 1.69
N ARG A 14 -6.76 -17.64 2.99
CA ARG A 14 -7.96 -17.49 3.85
C ARG A 14 -8.46 -16.06 3.94
N PHE A 15 -7.56 -15.09 3.89
CA PHE A 15 -7.95 -13.69 3.80
C PHE A 15 -8.68 -13.40 2.49
N MET A 16 -8.17 -13.89 1.36
CA MET A 16 -8.80 -13.76 0.05
C MET A 16 -10.17 -14.43 -0.03
N GLU A 17 -10.36 -15.59 0.60
CA GLU A 17 -11.68 -16.23 0.70
C GLU A 17 -12.73 -15.27 1.27
N GLN A 18 -12.39 -14.57 2.36
CA GLN A 18 -13.30 -13.59 2.94
C GLN A 18 -13.51 -12.40 2.01
N VAL A 19 -12.44 -11.89 1.37
CA VAL A 19 -12.56 -10.78 0.41
C VAL A 19 -13.56 -11.11 -0.69
N ILE A 20 -13.42 -12.27 -1.32
CA ILE A 20 -14.23 -12.68 -2.48
C ILE A 20 -15.67 -13.00 -2.04
N PHE A 21 -15.84 -13.94 -1.09
CA PHE A 21 -17.17 -14.48 -0.80
C PHE A 21 -17.96 -13.66 0.22
N LYS A 22 -17.29 -13.07 1.23
CA LYS A 22 -17.98 -12.36 2.31
C LYS A 22 -18.18 -10.88 2.00
N TYR A 23 -17.13 -10.21 1.51
CA TYR A 23 -17.15 -8.76 1.30
C TYR A 23 -17.61 -8.38 -0.10
N LEU A 24 -16.95 -8.89 -1.15
CA LEU A 24 -17.33 -8.62 -2.54
C LEU A 24 -18.61 -9.39 -2.92
N ARG A 25 -18.80 -10.59 -2.35
CA ARG A 25 -19.90 -11.50 -2.70
C ARG A 25 -19.92 -11.80 -4.20
N ALA A 26 -18.73 -12.03 -4.74
CA ALA A 26 -18.50 -12.31 -6.14
C ALA A 26 -18.38 -13.83 -6.35
N GLU A 27 -18.91 -14.32 -7.47
CA GLU A 27 -18.59 -15.66 -7.97
C GLU A 27 -17.24 -15.55 -8.71
N PRO A 28 -16.12 -16.04 -8.15
CA PRO A 28 -14.80 -15.76 -8.71
C PRO A 28 -14.63 -16.27 -10.14
N GLU A 29 -15.32 -17.34 -10.52
CA GLU A 29 -15.33 -17.89 -11.89
C GLU A 29 -15.91 -16.94 -12.95
N ASP A 30 -16.73 -15.96 -12.54
CA ASP A 30 -17.37 -15.00 -13.45
C ASP A 30 -16.59 -13.67 -13.57
N HIS A 31 -15.48 -13.52 -12.85
CA HIS A 31 -14.80 -12.22 -12.70
C HIS A 31 -13.30 -12.27 -12.95
N TYR A 32 -12.81 -11.35 -13.77
CA TYR A 32 -11.38 -11.08 -13.88
C TYR A 32 -10.88 -10.30 -12.68
N PHE A 33 -9.72 -10.68 -12.14
CA PHE A 33 -9.11 -10.01 -11.00
C PHE A 33 -7.89 -9.19 -11.40
N LEU A 34 -7.81 -7.98 -10.85
CA LEU A 34 -6.60 -7.17 -10.84
C LEU A 34 -6.07 -7.12 -9.41
N LEU A 35 -4.89 -7.68 -9.19
CA LEU A 35 -4.17 -7.61 -7.93
C LEU A 35 -2.98 -6.66 -8.06
N THR A 36 -2.45 -6.21 -6.93
CA THR A 36 -1.31 -5.29 -6.91
C THR A 36 -0.12 -5.89 -6.19
N GLU A 37 1.08 -5.52 -6.62
CA GLU A 37 2.32 -5.94 -5.97
C GLU A 37 3.28 -4.77 -5.73
N PRO A 38 4.17 -4.88 -4.73
CA PRO A 38 5.25 -3.92 -4.54
C PRO A 38 6.28 -3.99 -5.68
N PRO A 39 7.07 -2.92 -5.92
CA PRO A 39 7.99 -2.83 -7.06
C PRO A 39 9.17 -3.84 -7.02
N LEU A 40 9.43 -4.46 -5.88
CA LEU A 40 10.51 -5.45 -5.68
C LEU A 40 9.95 -6.84 -5.33
N ASN A 41 8.71 -7.14 -5.73
CA ASN A 41 8.16 -8.47 -5.56
C ASN A 41 8.90 -9.49 -6.43
N THR A 42 9.14 -10.69 -5.91
CA THR A 42 9.85 -11.72 -6.68
C THR A 42 8.90 -12.42 -7.66
N PRO A 43 9.41 -12.98 -8.77
CA PRO A 43 8.59 -13.76 -9.70
C PRO A 43 7.89 -14.95 -9.02
N GLU A 44 8.55 -15.58 -8.05
CA GLU A 44 8.00 -16.72 -7.31
C GLU A 44 6.75 -16.32 -6.51
N ASN A 45 6.75 -15.13 -5.88
CA ASN A 45 5.55 -14.60 -5.22
C ASN A 45 4.41 -14.33 -6.20
N ARG A 46 4.71 -13.96 -7.46
CA ARG A 46 3.68 -13.82 -8.50
C ARG A 46 3.09 -15.17 -8.88
N GLU A 47 3.93 -16.21 -8.97
CA GLU A 47 3.49 -17.58 -9.24
C GLU A 47 2.58 -18.08 -8.11
N TYR A 48 2.97 -17.94 -6.84
CA TYR A 48 2.11 -18.30 -5.70
C TYR A 48 0.78 -17.52 -5.69
N THR A 49 0.82 -16.23 -6.04
CA THR A 49 -0.41 -15.43 -6.17
C THR A 49 -1.30 -15.98 -7.28
N ALA A 50 -0.72 -16.36 -8.43
CA ALA A 50 -1.47 -16.92 -9.55
C ALA A 50 -2.02 -18.31 -9.24
N GLU A 51 -1.24 -19.18 -8.60
CA GLU A 51 -1.64 -20.51 -8.14
C GLU A 51 -2.90 -20.42 -7.27
N ILE A 52 -2.88 -19.60 -6.22
CA ILE A 52 -4.06 -19.40 -5.35
C ILE A 52 -5.28 -18.92 -6.16
N MET A 53 -5.10 -17.93 -7.03
CA MET A 53 -6.22 -17.34 -7.77
C MET A 53 -6.82 -18.29 -8.82
N PHE A 54 -5.99 -19.06 -9.52
CA PHE A 54 -6.47 -19.98 -10.56
C PHE A 54 -6.86 -21.35 -10.03
N GLU A 55 -6.07 -21.93 -9.12
CA GLU A 55 -6.30 -23.29 -8.63
C GLU A 55 -7.33 -23.35 -7.50
N SER A 56 -7.32 -22.38 -6.57
CA SER A 56 -8.26 -22.37 -5.43
C SER A 56 -9.55 -21.60 -5.74
N PHE A 57 -9.47 -20.50 -6.49
CA PHE A 57 -10.62 -19.64 -6.78
C PHE A 57 -11.15 -19.73 -8.21
N ASN A 58 -10.51 -20.51 -9.09
CA ASN A 58 -10.98 -20.76 -10.45
C ASN A 58 -11.24 -19.50 -11.29
N VAL A 59 -10.48 -18.42 -11.06
CA VAL A 59 -10.73 -17.15 -11.77
C VAL A 59 -10.48 -17.30 -13.28
N PRO A 60 -11.30 -16.68 -14.16
CA PRO A 60 -11.17 -16.75 -15.60
C PRO A 60 -9.97 -15.94 -16.13
N GLY A 61 -9.42 -15.03 -15.32
CA GLY A 61 -8.20 -14.30 -15.66
C GLY A 61 -7.69 -13.42 -14.54
N LEU A 62 -6.38 -13.22 -14.52
CA LEU A 62 -5.65 -12.49 -13.50
C LEU A 62 -4.67 -11.52 -14.14
N TYR A 63 -4.62 -10.30 -13.62
CA TYR A 63 -3.56 -9.34 -13.89
C TYR A 63 -2.92 -8.86 -12.58
N ILE A 64 -1.59 -8.93 -12.48
CA ILE A 64 -0.83 -8.44 -11.32
C ILE A 64 -0.13 -7.15 -11.74
N ALA A 65 -0.57 -6.04 -11.15
CA ALA A 65 -0.10 -4.70 -11.49
C ALA A 65 0.90 -4.18 -10.45
N VAL A 66 1.97 -3.55 -10.92
CA VAL A 66 2.91 -2.85 -10.01
C VAL A 66 2.27 -1.57 -9.50
N GLN A 67 2.24 -1.40 -8.17
CA GLN A 67 1.58 -0.28 -7.49
C GLN A 67 1.99 1.10 -8.05
N ALA A 68 3.28 1.30 -8.32
CA ALA A 68 3.80 2.57 -8.84
C ALA A 68 3.21 2.94 -10.22
N VAL A 69 3.03 1.96 -11.11
CA VAL A 69 2.48 2.21 -12.45
C VAL A 69 1.01 2.62 -12.36
N LEU A 70 0.25 1.97 -11.47
CA LEU A 70 -1.14 2.35 -11.21
C LEU A 70 -1.25 3.75 -10.61
N ALA A 71 -0.33 4.13 -9.70
CA ALA A 71 -0.28 5.47 -9.12
C ALA A 71 -0.03 6.55 -10.18
N LEU A 72 0.85 6.29 -11.17
CA LEU A 72 1.05 7.21 -12.29
C LEU A 72 -0.21 7.32 -13.15
N ALA A 73 -0.87 6.20 -13.46
CA ALA A 73 -2.12 6.23 -14.21
C ALA A 73 -3.23 7.01 -13.48
N ALA A 74 -3.32 6.90 -12.15
CA ALA A 74 -4.26 7.67 -11.34
C ALA A 74 -3.99 9.19 -11.43
N SER A 75 -2.73 9.59 -11.56
CA SER A 75 -2.33 11.01 -11.67
C SER A 75 -2.85 11.69 -12.95
N TRP A 76 -3.21 10.93 -13.99
CA TRP A 76 -3.79 11.46 -15.24
C TRP A 76 -5.14 12.16 -15.04
N THR A 77 -5.79 11.94 -13.90
CA THR A 77 -7.02 12.65 -13.53
C THR A 77 -6.77 14.10 -13.08
N SER A 78 -5.51 14.43 -12.76
CA SER A 78 -5.13 15.78 -12.32
C SER A 78 -5.16 16.77 -13.48
N ARG A 79 -5.76 17.94 -13.23
CA ARG A 79 -5.82 19.06 -14.21
C ARG A 79 -4.45 19.64 -14.57
N GLN A 80 -3.43 19.36 -13.77
CA GLN A 80 -2.07 19.86 -13.99
C GLN A 80 -1.32 19.04 -15.06
N VAL A 81 -1.82 17.86 -15.40
CA VAL A 81 -1.16 16.94 -16.33
C VAL A 81 -1.72 17.17 -17.74
N GLY A 82 -0.90 17.76 -18.62
CA GLY A 82 -1.25 17.96 -20.03
C GLY A 82 -1.04 16.71 -20.89
N GLU A 83 -0.16 15.80 -20.48
CA GLU A 83 0.21 14.59 -21.21
C GLU A 83 0.07 13.35 -20.32
N ARG A 84 -0.64 12.32 -20.82
CA ARG A 84 -0.77 11.04 -20.13
C ARG A 84 0.49 10.22 -20.36
N THR A 85 1.38 10.23 -19.38
CA THR A 85 2.63 9.48 -19.42
C THR A 85 2.73 8.48 -18.28
N LEU A 86 3.37 7.34 -18.54
CA LEU A 86 3.80 6.37 -17.53
C LEU A 86 5.30 6.54 -17.19
N THR A 87 5.86 7.71 -17.48
CA THR A 87 7.21 8.11 -17.08
C THR A 87 7.11 9.13 -15.96
N GLY A 88 7.72 8.84 -14.81
CA GLY A 88 7.68 9.72 -13.65
C GLY A 88 8.36 9.10 -12.43
N THR A 89 8.36 9.84 -11.32
CA THR A 89 8.83 9.33 -10.02
C THR A 89 7.66 9.28 -9.07
N VAL A 90 7.37 8.08 -8.55
CA VAL A 90 6.29 7.84 -7.60
C VAL A 90 6.86 7.84 -6.19
N ILE A 91 6.24 8.60 -5.30
CA ILE A 91 6.50 8.54 -3.87
C ILE A 91 5.31 7.81 -3.24
N ASP A 92 5.53 6.54 -2.88
CA ASP A 92 4.53 5.71 -2.23
C ASP A 92 4.82 5.64 -0.73
N SER A 93 4.00 6.33 0.07
CA SER A 93 4.17 6.45 1.53
C SER A 93 2.99 5.79 2.23
N GLY A 94 3.16 4.53 2.64
CA GLY A 94 2.15 3.75 3.36
C GLY A 94 2.27 3.83 4.88
N ASP A 95 1.75 2.81 5.57
CA ASP A 95 1.88 2.69 7.03
C ASP A 95 3.27 2.20 7.46
N GLY A 96 3.90 1.31 6.67
CA GLY A 96 5.13 0.61 7.08
C GLY A 96 6.44 1.13 6.48
N VAL A 97 6.41 1.71 5.29
CA VAL A 97 7.60 2.19 4.58
C VAL A 97 7.21 3.24 3.53
N THR A 98 8.14 4.13 3.22
CA THR A 98 8.04 5.06 2.09
C THR A 98 9.03 4.68 0.99
N HIS A 99 8.54 4.54 -0.24
CA HIS A 99 9.34 4.22 -1.41
C HIS A 99 9.40 5.39 -2.39
N VAL A 100 10.57 5.60 -2.99
CA VAL A 100 10.78 6.49 -4.13
C VAL A 100 11.09 5.62 -5.35
N ILE A 101 10.16 5.59 -6.29
CA ILE A 101 10.12 4.61 -7.38
C ILE A 101 10.16 5.35 -8.72
N PRO A 102 11.30 5.37 -9.42
CA PRO A 102 11.37 5.87 -10.79
C PRO A 102 10.76 4.88 -11.78
N VAL A 103 9.91 5.37 -12.67
CA VAL A 103 9.25 4.61 -13.74
C VAL A 103 9.53 5.30 -15.07
N ALA A 104 9.88 4.52 -16.09
CA ALA A 104 10.05 4.98 -17.46
C ALA A 104 9.19 4.12 -18.39
N GLU A 105 8.28 4.74 -19.13
CA GLU A 105 7.40 4.08 -20.10
C GLU A 105 6.62 2.89 -19.51
N GLY A 106 6.22 2.99 -18.24
CA GLY A 106 5.51 1.92 -17.53
C GLY A 106 6.41 0.84 -16.93
N TYR A 107 7.72 0.89 -17.15
CA TYR A 107 8.69 -0.02 -16.55
C TYR A 107 9.38 0.64 -15.35
N VAL A 108 9.38 -0.06 -14.22
CA VAL A 108 10.06 0.40 -13.01
C VAL A 108 11.58 0.22 -13.17
N ILE A 109 12.34 1.28 -12.90
CA ILE A 109 13.81 1.22 -12.89
C ILE A 109 14.25 0.71 -11.51
N GLY A 110 14.17 -0.61 -11.33
CA GLY A 110 14.38 -1.28 -10.03
C GLY A 110 15.72 -0.95 -9.37
N SER A 111 16.79 -0.79 -10.14
CA SER A 111 18.13 -0.44 -9.65
C SER A 111 18.23 0.94 -8.99
N CYS A 112 17.26 1.83 -9.24
CA CYS A 112 17.24 3.20 -8.73
C CYS A 112 16.24 3.42 -7.59
N ILE A 113 15.51 2.37 -7.16
CA ILE A 113 14.54 2.49 -6.07
C ILE A 113 15.26 2.86 -4.77
N LYS A 114 14.68 3.81 -4.04
CA LYS A 114 15.11 4.16 -2.68
C LYS A 114 13.98 3.94 -1.70
N HIS A 115 14.32 3.48 -0.50
CA HIS A 115 13.40 3.36 0.62
C HIS A 115 13.79 4.34 1.72
N ILE A 116 12.78 4.90 2.37
CA ILE A 116 12.92 5.76 3.54
C ILE A 116 12.24 5.03 4.70
N PRO A 117 12.95 4.75 5.81
CA PRO A 117 12.40 4.06 6.98
C PRO A 117 11.57 5.02 7.85
N ILE A 118 10.69 5.79 7.21
CA ILE A 118 9.72 6.69 7.85
C ILE A 118 8.41 6.52 7.10
N ALA A 119 7.35 6.19 7.83
CA ALA A 119 6.03 5.95 7.29
C ALA A 119 4.93 6.37 8.27
N GLY A 120 3.67 6.06 7.93
CA GLY A 120 2.51 6.43 8.74
C GLY A 120 2.57 5.92 10.19
N ARG A 121 3.18 4.76 10.42
CA ARG A 121 3.35 4.17 11.76
C ARG A 121 4.34 4.97 12.60
N ASP A 122 5.47 5.36 12.03
CA ASP A 122 6.50 6.14 12.74
C ASP A 122 5.96 7.50 13.16
N ILE A 123 5.19 8.16 12.29
CA ILE A 123 4.51 9.42 12.61
C ILE A 123 3.48 9.23 13.74
N THR A 124 2.75 8.10 13.72
CA THR A 124 1.76 7.78 14.76
C THR A 124 2.46 7.57 16.11
N TYR A 125 3.56 6.83 16.15
CA TYR A 125 4.34 6.63 17.37
C TYR A 125 4.99 7.91 17.89
N PHE A 126 5.52 8.75 17.00
CA PHE A 126 6.05 10.05 17.38
C PHE A 126 4.97 10.94 18.01
N THR A 127 3.80 11.00 17.39
CA THR A 127 2.63 11.73 17.94
C THR A 127 2.21 11.16 19.30
N GLN A 128 2.19 9.84 19.44
CA GLN A 128 1.87 9.17 20.69
C GLN A 128 2.86 9.54 21.80
N GLN A 129 4.16 9.59 21.48
CA GLN A 129 5.20 9.98 22.43
C GLN A 129 4.98 11.41 22.93
N LEU A 130 4.75 12.36 22.01
CA LEU A 130 4.47 13.76 22.37
C LEU A 130 3.21 13.91 23.24
N LEU A 131 2.16 13.14 22.96
CA LEU A 131 0.94 13.14 23.77
C LEU A 131 1.21 12.60 25.18
N ARG A 132 2.04 11.57 25.34
CA ARG A 132 2.41 11.02 26.67
C ARG A 132 3.23 11.99 27.50
N GLU A 133 4.08 12.78 26.85
CA GLU A 133 4.94 13.77 27.54
C GLU A 133 4.15 14.99 28.03
N ARG A 134 3.04 15.35 27.36
CA ARG A 134 2.30 16.59 27.63
C ARG A 134 0.92 16.40 28.23
N GLU A 135 0.14 15.44 27.75
CA GLU A 135 -1.27 15.28 28.10
C GLU A 135 -1.45 14.23 29.21
N VAL A 136 -2.39 14.49 30.12
CA VAL A 136 -2.79 13.55 31.17
C VAL A 136 -4.22 13.07 30.94
N GLY A 137 -4.53 11.83 31.35
CA GLY A 137 -5.89 11.29 31.27
C GLY A 137 -6.24 10.56 29.97
N ILE A 138 -5.28 10.36 29.05
CA ILE A 138 -5.45 9.44 27.93
C ILE A 138 -5.28 8.00 28.46
N PRO A 139 -6.29 7.13 28.37
CA PRO A 139 -6.15 5.75 28.81
C PRO A 139 -5.05 5.02 28.01
N PRO A 140 -4.17 4.23 28.66
CA PRO A 140 -3.07 3.54 27.98
C PRO A 140 -3.54 2.68 26.79
N GLU A 141 -4.69 2.02 26.92
CA GLU A 141 -5.31 1.20 25.89
C GLU A 141 -5.78 2.00 24.65
N GLN A 142 -6.13 3.28 24.80
CA GLN A 142 -6.58 4.16 23.72
C GLN A 142 -5.48 5.10 23.20
N SER A 143 -4.28 5.01 23.78
CA SER A 143 -3.18 5.93 23.47
C SER A 143 -2.81 5.93 21.98
N LEU A 144 -2.76 4.74 21.35
CA LEU A 144 -2.42 4.61 19.93
C LEU A 144 -3.55 5.07 19.01
N GLU A 145 -4.79 4.76 19.36
CA GLU A 145 -5.97 5.21 18.63
C GLU A 145 -6.08 6.74 18.63
N THR A 146 -5.88 7.35 19.80
CA THR A 146 -5.87 8.80 19.96
C THR A 146 -4.77 9.43 19.11
N ALA A 147 -3.54 8.91 19.15
CA ALA A 147 -2.43 9.41 18.35
C ALA A 147 -2.70 9.30 16.84
N LYS A 148 -3.29 8.18 16.39
CA LYS A 148 -3.68 7.99 14.99
C LYS A 148 -4.77 8.98 14.56
N ALA A 149 -5.79 9.17 15.41
CA ALA A 149 -6.85 10.15 15.14
C ALA A 149 -6.30 11.58 15.08
N VAL A 150 -5.34 11.91 15.95
CA VAL A 150 -4.66 13.22 15.92
C VAL A 150 -3.89 13.41 14.63
N LYS A 151 -3.10 12.41 14.24
CA LYS A 151 -2.36 12.38 12.97
C LYS A 151 -3.27 12.61 11.77
N GLU A 152 -4.39 11.89 11.69
CA GLU A 152 -5.28 11.91 10.53
C GLU A 152 -6.18 13.14 10.45
N ARG A 153 -6.48 13.80 11.59
CA ARG A 153 -7.42 14.93 11.64
C ARG A 153 -6.78 16.30 11.84
N PHE A 154 -5.63 16.38 12.50
CA PHE A 154 -5.05 17.66 12.93
C PHE A 154 -3.63 17.91 12.46
N SER A 155 -2.91 16.90 11.95
CA SER A 155 -1.55 17.11 11.43
C SER A 155 -1.55 17.78 10.07
N TYR A 156 -0.50 18.57 9.82
CA TYR A 156 -0.20 19.23 8.56
C TYR A 156 1.31 19.44 8.44
N VAL A 157 1.79 19.78 7.24
CA VAL A 157 3.19 20.12 7.00
C VAL A 157 3.34 21.64 7.07
N CYS A 158 4.17 22.14 7.99
CA CYS A 158 4.49 23.56 8.09
C CYS A 158 5.61 23.94 7.08
N PRO A 159 5.63 25.18 6.55
CA PRO A 159 6.66 25.62 5.62
C PRO A 159 8.00 25.94 6.31
N ASP A 160 8.00 26.21 7.61
CA ASP A 160 9.19 26.53 8.40
C ASP A 160 9.11 25.90 9.79
N LEU A 161 10.25 25.38 10.27
CA LEU A 161 10.43 24.89 11.64
C LEU A 161 11.25 25.96 12.38
N VAL A 162 10.56 26.79 13.17
CA VAL A 162 11.18 27.80 14.04
C VAL A 162 11.85 27.13 15.24
#